data_AF-A0A7V6VLI6-F1
#
_entry.id   AF-A0A7V6VLI6-F1
#
_cell.length_a   1.000
_cell.length_b   1.000
_cell.length_c   1.000
_cell.angle_alpha   90.00
_cell.angle_beta   90.00
_cell.angle_gamma   90.00
#
_symmetry.space_group_name_H-M   'P 1'
#
loop_
_entity.id
_entity.type
_entity.pdbx_description
1 polymer ?
#
loop_
_entity_poly.entity_id
_entity_poly.type
_entity_poly.pdbx_seq_one_letter_code
_entity_poly.pdbx_strand_id
1 'polypeptide(L)'
;ASYAATRLGLTHMREHGGPFFLEFVTYRMGAHTTSDDPTRYRTREEEASWEARCPIARLRALLEREGAAGPDFFSGADDDAARLAARTREFTRANRAGEVEEMFDHVYATSNRQVSHERDLWESYKNREAAARSGEPAGTGVGDAGVGAAVGGGAR
;
A
#
# COMPACT_ATOMS: atom_id res chain seq x y z
N ALA A 1 17.48 -21.51 3.70
CA ALA A 1 16.99 -22.05 2.41
C ALA A 1 16.52 -20.94 1.48
N SER A 2 15.47 -20.19 1.82
CA SER A 2 14.88 -19.18 0.94
C SER A 2 15.88 -18.13 0.43
N TYR A 3 16.66 -17.51 1.34
CA TYR A 3 17.71 -16.56 0.94
C TYR A 3 18.71 -17.15 -0.07
N ALA A 4 19.18 -18.38 0.15
CA ALA A 4 20.14 -19.03 -0.73
C ALA A 4 19.55 -19.33 -2.11
N ALA A 5 18.30 -19.83 -2.16
CA ALA A 5 17.58 -20.09 -3.41
C ALA A 5 17.31 -18.79 -4.19
N THR A 6 16.88 -17.72 -3.50
CA THR A 6 16.72 -16.40 -4.11
C THR A 6 18.04 -15.87 -4.65
N ARG A 7 19.14 -16.01 -3.90
CA ARG A 7 20.47 -15.57 -4.34
C ARG A 7 20.92 -16.33 -5.59
N LEU A 8 20.69 -17.63 -5.65
CA LEU A 8 20.97 -18.46 -6.82
C LEU A 8 20.17 -17.97 -8.05
N GLY A 9 18.85 -17.78 -7.89
CA GLY A 9 18.00 -17.28 -8.96
C GLY A 9 18.44 -15.89 -9.44
N LEU A 10 18.78 -14.98 -8.52
CA LEU A 10 19.30 -13.65 -8.86
C LEU A 10 20.61 -13.71 -9.63
N THR A 11 21.54 -14.57 -9.22
CA THR A 11 22.80 -14.78 -9.94
C THR A 11 22.52 -15.29 -11.35
N HIS A 12 21.68 -16.32 -11.51
CA HIS A 12 21.32 -16.88 -12.81
C HIS A 12 20.73 -15.82 -13.76
N MET A 13 19.75 -15.05 -13.28
CA MET A 13 19.10 -14.02 -14.12
C MET A 13 20.07 -12.90 -14.53
N ARG A 14 21.04 -12.55 -13.67
CA ARG A 14 22.06 -11.53 -13.98
C ARG A 14 23.09 -12.01 -14.98
N GLU A 15 23.50 -13.27 -14.88
CA GLU A 15 24.56 -13.85 -15.71
C GLU A 15 24.04 -14.35 -17.06
N HIS A 16 22.81 -14.84 -17.11
CA HIS A 16 22.27 -15.53 -18.28
C HIS A 16 21.01 -14.88 -18.86
N GLY A 17 20.43 -13.90 -18.15
CA GLY A 17 19.14 -13.33 -18.51
C GLY A 17 17.98 -14.30 -18.24
N GLY A 18 16.78 -13.88 -18.64
CA GLY A 18 15.57 -14.68 -18.50
C GLY A 18 14.97 -14.74 -17.08
N PRO A 19 13.75 -15.27 -16.93
CA PRO A 19 13.09 -15.40 -15.63
C PRO A 19 13.56 -16.64 -14.86
N PHE A 20 13.43 -16.61 -13.53
CA PHE A 20 13.68 -17.75 -12.65
C PHE A 20 12.48 -17.98 -11.72
N PHE A 21 11.96 -19.21 -11.66
CA PHE A 21 10.82 -19.56 -10.81
C PHE A 21 11.28 -20.21 -9.50
N LEU A 22 10.73 -19.74 -8.37
CA LEU A 22 10.96 -20.28 -7.04
C LEU A 22 9.62 -20.45 -6.32
N GLU A 23 9.35 -21.66 -5.83
CA GLU A 23 8.21 -21.93 -4.96
C GLU A 23 8.66 -22.00 -3.50
N PHE A 24 8.13 -21.10 -2.67
CA PHE A 24 8.32 -21.14 -1.22
C PHE A 24 7.07 -21.68 -0.54
N VAL A 25 7.11 -22.97 -0.21
CA VAL A 25 6.03 -23.62 0.53
C VAL A 25 5.98 -23.04 1.96
N THR A 26 4.93 -22.30 2.26
CA THR A 26 4.72 -21.60 3.53
C THR A 26 3.26 -21.68 3.97
N TYR A 27 2.97 -21.16 5.17
CA TYR A 27 1.64 -21.16 5.75
C TYR A 27 1.22 -19.79 6.28
N ARG A 28 -0.02 -19.40 5.99
CA ARG A 28 -0.63 -18.18 6.53
C ARG A 28 -1.39 -18.53 7.81
N MET A 29 -0.72 -18.35 8.95
CA MET A 29 -1.29 -18.63 10.27
C MET A 29 -2.56 -17.81 10.57
N GLY A 30 -2.64 -16.57 10.07
CA GLY A 30 -3.83 -15.73 10.22
C GLY A 30 -4.92 -16.02 9.18
N ALA A 31 -6.08 -15.38 9.39
CA ALA A 31 -7.16 -15.30 8.40
C ALA A 31 -6.69 -14.66 7.08
N HIS A 32 -7.48 -14.79 6.02
CA HIS A 32 -7.15 -14.20 4.71
C HIS A 32 -7.11 -12.69 4.76
N THR A 33 -8.11 -12.14 5.44
CA THR A 33 -8.30 -10.73 5.73
C THR A 33 -9.03 -10.63 7.07
N THR A 34 -9.27 -9.41 7.55
CA THR A 34 -10.06 -9.16 8.76
C THR A 34 -11.53 -9.56 8.64
N SER A 35 -12.02 -9.79 7.41
CA SER A 35 -13.42 -10.16 7.13
C SER A 35 -13.60 -11.66 6.87
N ASP A 36 -12.53 -12.44 7.02
CA ASP A 36 -12.51 -13.87 6.73
C ASP A 36 -12.53 -14.73 8.00
N ASP A 37 -13.17 -15.89 7.92
CA ASP A 37 -13.20 -16.90 8.99
C ASP A 37 -12.53 -18.20 8.50
N PRO A 38 -11.26 -18.44 8.90
CA PRO A 38 -10.50 -19.61 8.45
C PRO A 38 -11.06 -20.93 8.97
N THR A 39 -11.84 -20.92 10.06
CA THR A 39 -12.37 -22.14 10.68
C THR A 39 -13.37 -22.88 9.78
N ARG A 40 -13.86 -22.20 8.73
CA ARG A 40 -14.79 -22.78 7.74
C ARG A 40 -14.09 -23.69 6.73
N TYR A 41 -12.78 -23.58 6.56
CA TYR A 41 -12.05 -24.26 5.48
C TYR A 41 -10.67 -24.79 5.89
N ARG A 42 -10.28 -24.68 7.17
CA ARG A 42 -9.03 -25.22 7.72
C ARG A 42 -9.30 -25.93 9.03
N THR A 43 -8.48 -26.94 9.32
CA THR A 43 -8.54 -27.66 10.60
C THR A 43 -7.51 -27.12 11.58
N ARG A 44 -7.77 -27.29 12.88
CA ARG A 44 -6.82 -26.91 13.92
C ARG A 44 -5.56 -27.77 13.88
N GLU A 45 -5.68 -29.01 13.45
CA GLU A 45 -4.56 -29.94 13.29
C GLU A 45 -3.60 -29.47 12.19
N GLU A 46 -4.14 -28.98 11.08
CA GLU A 46 -3.34 -28.37 10.01
C GLU A 46 -2.58 -27.15 10.54
N GLU A 47 -3.27 -26.22 11.20
CA GLU A 47 -2.66 -25.01 11.78
C GLU A 47 -1.56 -25.34 12.78
N ALA A 48 -1.80 -26.26 13.71
CA ALA A 48 -0.82 -26.70 14.69
C ALA A 48 0.41 -27.35 14.04
N SER A 49 0.22 -28.13 12.96
CA SER A 49 1.32 -28.75 12.22
C SER A 49 2.26 -27.72 11.58
N TRP A 50 1.71 -26.57 11.18
CA TRP A 50 2.46 -25.46 10.60
C TRP A 50 3.04 -24.51 11.63
N GLU A 51 2.37 -24.32 12.78
CA GLU A 51 2.91 -23.59 13.92
C GLU A 51 4.22 -24.22 14.41
N ALA A 52 4.28 -25.55 14.48
CA ALA A 52 5.50 -26.29 14.81
C ALA A 52 6.65 -26.08 13.79
N ARG A 53 6.34 -25.57 12.59
CA ARG A 53 7.31 -25.24 11.52
C ARG A 53 7.64 -23.74 11.46
N CYS A 54 7.27 -22.97 12.49
CA CYS A 54 7.47 -21.53 12.54
C CYS A 54 8.92 -21.13 12.20
N PRO A 55 9.14 -20.30 11.16
CA PRO A 55 10.48 -19.94 10.72
C PRO A 55 11.21 -19.05 11.75
N ILE A 56 10.48 -18.26 12.54
CA ILE A 56 11.05 -17.41 13.59
C ILE A 56 11.61 -18.28 14.71
N ALA A 57 10.82 -19.24 15.21
CA ALA A 57 11.26 -20.18 16.24
C ALA A 57 12.46 -21.02 15.76
N ARG A 58 12.42 -21.49 14.51
CA ARG A 58 13.53 -22.23 13.89
C ARG A 58 14.81 -21.39 13.79
N LEU A 59 14.70 -20.13 13.39
CA LEU A 59 15.86 -19.24 13.29
C LEU A 59 16.43 -18.89 14.66
N ARG A 60 15.57 -18.64 15.66
CA ARG A 60 15.98 -18.42 17.05
C ARG A 60 16.82 -19.60 17.57
N ALA A 61 16.29 -20.82 17.47
CA ALA A 61 16.99 -22.02 17.93
C ALA A 61 18.32 -22.25 17.18
N LEU A 62 18.40 -21.88 15.90
CA LEU A 62 19.65 -21.87 15.16
C LEU A 62 20.66 -20.88 15.76
N LEU A 63 20.27 -19.61 15.94
CA LEU A 63 21.17 -18.57 16.44
C LEU A 63 21.66 -18.85 17.87
N GLU A 64 20.80 -19.38 18.73
CA GLU A 64 21.15 -19.80 20.10
C GLU A 64 22.16 -20.96 20.07
N ARG A 65 21.91 -21.99 19.25
CA ARG A 65 22.81 -23.14 19.12
C ARG A 65 24.19 -22.76 18.60
N GLU A 66 24.27 -21.83 17.65
CA GLU A 66 25.54 -21.34 17.09
C GLU A 66 26.22 -20.29 17.99
N GLY A 67 25.62 -19.92 19.14
CA GLY A 67 26.13 -18.87 20.02
C GLY A 67 26.14 -17.47 19.41
N ALA A 68 25.39 -17.26 18.31
CA ALA A 68 25.33 -16.01 17.58
C ALA A 68 24.36 -14.99 18.20
N ALA A 69 23.42 -15.43 19.03
CA ALA A 69 22.50 -14.59 19.77
C ALA A 69 22.13 -15.22 21.11
N GLY A 70 21.86 -14.38 22.10
CA GLY A 70 21.40 -14.79 23.43
C GLY A 70 20.10 -14.09 23.85
N PRO A 71 19.63 -14.31 25.09
CA PRO A 71 18.38 -13.75 25.59
C PRO A 71 18.27 -12.22 25.43
N ASP A 72 19.34 -11.49 25.72
CA ASP A 72 19.36 -10.02 25.61
C ASP A 72 19.15 -9.53 24.18
N PHE A 73 19.68 -10.26 23.18
CA PHE A 73 19.46 -9.93 21.77
C PHE A 73 17.98 -10.06 21.40
N PHE A 74 17.34 -11.17 21.79
CA PHE A 74 15.93 -11.39 21.47
C PHE A 74 15.02 -10.42 22.21
N SER A 75 15.29 -10.15 23.49
CA SER A 75 14.58 -9.12 24.24
C SER A 75 14.72 -7.74 23.59
N GLY A 76 15.93 -7.38 23.15
CA GLY A 76 16.17 -6.13 22.44
C GLY A 76 15.41 -6.05 21.10
N ALA A 77 15.36 -7.14 20.35
CA ALA A 77 14.61 -7.23 19.10
C ALA A 77 13.08 -7.09 19.33
N ASP A 78 12.55 -7.70 20.38
CA ASP A 78 11.13 -7.57 20.76
C ASP A 78 10.81 -6.14 21.18
N ASP A 79 11.69 -5.50 21.95
CA ASP A 79 11.55 -4.09 22.33
C ASP A 79 11.61 -3.14 21.13
N ASP A 80 12.53 -3.40 20.18
CA ASP A 80 12.62 -2.65 18.92
C ASP A 80 11.36 -2.80 18.08
N ALA A 81 10.84 -4.02 17.95
CA ALA A 81 9.60 -4.30 17.25
C ALA A 81 8.41 -3.59 17.91
N ALA A 82 8.32 -3.60 19.24
CA ALA A 82 7.29 -2.92 19.99
C ALA A 82 7.35 -1.39 19.81
N ARG A 83 8.56 -0.80 19.88
CA ARG A 83 8.79 0.63 19.62
C ARG A 83 8.41 1.01 18.20
N LEU A 84 8.83 0.21 17.20
CA LEU A 84 8.48 0.46 15.81
C LEU A 84 6.96 0.41 15.61
N ALA A 85 6.30 -0.61 16.14
CA ALA A 85 4.85 -0.75 16.02
C ALA A 85 4.10 0.41 16.70
N ALA A 86 4.58 0.89 17.86
CA ALA A 86 3.99 2.04 18.55
C ALA A 86 4.12 3.32 17.71
N ARG A 87 5.33 3.62 17.22
CA ARG A 87 5.57 4.80 16.36
C ARG A 87 4.76 4.73 15.07
N THR A 88 4.68 3.56 14.42
CA THR A 88 3.87 3.40 13.21
C THR A 88 2.40 3.65 13.49
N ARG A 89 1.85 3.14 14.61
CA ARG A 89 0.45 3.41 14.99
C ARG A 89 0.19 4.89 15.26
N GLU A 90 1.09 5.54 15.98
CA GLU A 90 0.99 6.98 16.27
C GLU A 90 1.04 7.80 14.98
N PHE A 91 2.03 7.55 14.13
CA PHE A 91 2.17 8.21 12.83
C PHE A 91 0.92 8.01 11.96
N THR A 92 0.45 6.77 11.81
CA THR A 92 -0.73 6.46 11.00
C THR A 92 -2.00 7.12 11.54
N ARG A 93 -2.14 7.27 12.86
CA ARG A 93 -3.29 7.98 13.46
C ARG A 93 -3.18 9.50 13.34
N ALA A 94 -1.96 10.03 13.31
CA ALA A 94 -1.70 11.45 13.11
C ALA A 94 -1.81 11.87 11.63
N ASN A 95 -1.80 10.91 10.69
CA ASN A 95 -2.01 11.20 9.28
C ASN A 95 -3.36 11.87 9.07
N ARG A 96 -3.31 13.06 8.47
CA ARG A 96 -4.50 13.78 8.03
C ARG A 96 -4.93 13.20 6.69
N ALA A 97 -6.24 13.21 6.44
CA ALA A 97 -6.73 13.01 5.09
C ALA A 97 -6.12 14.09 4.19
N GLY A 98 -5.75 13.71 2.97
CA GLY A 98 -5.45 14.67 1.91
C GLY A 98 -6.72 15.44 1.53
N GLU A 99 -6.54 16.45 0.68
CA GLU A 99 -7.69 17.15 0.12
C GLU A 99 -8.46 16.20 -0.80
N VAL A 100 -9.81 16.27 -0.78
CA VAL A 100 -10.63 15.36 -1.60
C VAL A 100 -10.29 15.50 -3.09
N GLU A 101 -9.90 16.70 -3.48
CA GLU A 101 -9.42 17.08 -4.81
C GLU A 101 -8.23 16.24 -5.30
N GLU A 102 -7.44 15.65 -4.40
CA GLU A 102 -6.34 14.74 -4.77
C GLU A 102 -6.83 13.47 -5.46
N MET A 103 -8.13 13.12 -5.35
CA MET A 103 -8.69 11.95 -6.05
C MET A 103 -8.65 12.07 -7.58
N PHE A 104 -8.53 13.29 -8.10
CA PHE A 104 -8.39 13.55 -9.54
C PHE A 104 -6.93 13.63 -9.99
N ASP A 105 -5.98 13.65 -9.07
CA ASP A 105 -4.56 13.68 -9.40
C ASP A 105 -4.05 12.28 -9.71
N HIS A 106 -2.92 12.21 -10.44
CA HIS A 106 -2.21 10.97 -10.77
C HIS A 106 -2.98 9.94 -11.62
N VAL A 107 -4.18 10.27 -12.13
CA VAL A 107 -4.92 9.42 -13.07
C VAL A 107 -4.19 9.31 -14.41
N TYR A 108 -3.64 10.44 -14.88
CA TYR A 108 -2.83 10.54 -16.09
C TYR A 108 -1.53 11.29 -15.80
N ALA A 109 -0.47 10.99 -16.56
CA ALA A 109 0.81 11.70 -16.45
C ALA A 109 0.73 13.16 -16.89
N THR A 110 -0.23 13.49 -17.75
CA THR A 110 -0.51 14.83 -18.26
C THR A 110 -1.98 15.17 -18.06
N SER A 111 -2.33 16.44 -18.25
CA SER A 111 -3.72 16.91 -18.17
C SER A 111 -4.65 16.08 -19.06
N ASN A 112 -5.71 15.54 -18.47
CA ASN A 112 -6.77 14.84 -19.18
C ASN A 112 -8.05 15.66 -19.12
N ARG A 113 -8.64 15.93 -20.29
CA ARG A 113 -9.83 16.77 -20.43
C ARG A 113 -11.01 16.28 -19.58
N GLN A 114 -11.24 14.97 -19.53
CA GLN A 114 -12.37 14.41 -18.79
C GLN A 114 -12.14 14.55 -17.28
N VAL A 115 -10.96 14.18 -16.80
CA VAL A 115 -10.61 14.29 -15.37
C VAL A 115 -10.65 15.75 -14.91
N SER A 116 -10.15 16.70 -15.72
CA SER A 116 -10.27 18.13 -15.44
C SER A 116 -11.72 18.60 -15.37
N HIS A 117 -12.55 18.15 -16.31
CA HIS A 117 -13.97 18.48 -16.29
C HIS A 117 -14.69 17.94 -15.04
N GLU A 118 -14.40 16.70 -14.65
CA GLU A 118 -14.96 16.09 -13.43
C GLU A 118 -14.49 16.80 -12.15
N ARG A 119 -13.23 17.26 -12.12
CA ARG A 119 -12.71 18.13 -11.04
C ARG A 119 -13.50 19.45 -10.94
N ASP A 120 -13.71 20.13 -12.06
CA ASP A 120 -14.47 21.40 -12.09
C ASP A 120 -15.92 21.20 -11.61
N LEU A 121 -16.55 20.09 -11.99
CA LEU A 121 -17.89 19.71 -11.53
C LEU A 121 -17.93 19.48 -10.02
N TRP A 122 -16.93 18.79 -9.47
CA TRP A 122 -16.80 18.56 -8.03
C TRP A 122 -16.63 19.86 -7.25
N GLU A 123 -15.75 20.76 -7.69
CA GLU A 123 -15.53 22.06 -7.04
C GLU A 123 -16.81 22.90 -7.07
N SER A 124 -17.50 22.92 -8.21
CA SER A 124 -18.79 23.60 -8.36
C SER A 124 -19.84 23.04 -7.40
N TYR A 125 -19.91 21.73 -7.22
CA TYR A 125 -20.80 21.08 -6.26
C TYR A 125 -20.45 21.45 -4.81
N LYS A 126 -19.18 21.31 -4.43
CA LYS A 126 -18.67 21.65 -3.09
C LYS A 126 -19.01 23.09 -2.68
N ASN A 127 -18.83 24.03 -3.59
CA ASN A 127 -19.13 25.45 -3.35
C ASN A 127 -20.64 25.71 -3.18
N ARG A 128 -21.50 25.06 -3.98
CA ARG A 128 -22.97 25.17 -3.82
C ARG A 128 -23.44 24.61 -2.49
N GLU A 129 -22.91 23.47 -2.07
CA GLU A 129 -23.22 22.86 -0.77
C GLU A 129 -22.79 23.75 0.40
N ALA A 130 -21.60 24.37 0.32
CA ALA A 130 -21.11 25.27 1.35
C ALA A 130 -21.98 26.54 1.47
N ALA A 131 -22.39 27.14 0.35
CA ALA A 131 -23.30 28.28 0.31
C ALA A 131 -24.67 27.94 0.91
N ALA A 132 -25.25 26.78 0.51
CA ALA A 132 -26.53 26.32 1.05
C ALA A 132 -26.50 26.11 2.59
N ARG A 133 -25.36 25.67 3.15
CA ARG A 133 -25.20 25.48 4.60
C ARG A 133 -24.96 26.79 5.37
N SER A 134 -24.39 27.81 4.73
CA SER A 134 -24.09 29.10 5.37
C SER A 134 -25.24 30.11 5.28
N GLY A 135 -26.23 29.87 4.42
CA GLY A 135 -27.34 30.80 4.20
C GLY A 135 -26.96 32.02 3.33
N GLU A 136 -25.73 32.07 2.83
CA GLU A 136 -25.30 33.03 1.81
C GLU A 136 -25.72 32.56 0.42
N PRO A 137 -26.15 33.46 -0.48
CA PRO A 137 -26.51 33.08 -1.85
C PRO A 137 -25.27 32.53 -2.58
N ALA A 138 -25.42 31.36 -3.20
CA ALA A 138 -24.35 30.73 -3.98
C ALA A 138 -23.87 31.67 -5.10
N GLY A 139 -22.61 32.10 -5.04
CA GLY A 139 -22.01 32.95 -6.07
C GLY A 139 -22.04 32.25 -7.43
N THR A 140 -22.59 32.92 -8.43
CA THR A 140 -22.65 32.46 -9.84
C THR A 140 -21.27 32.59 -10.50
N GLY A 141 -20.29 31.84 -10.02
CA GLY A 141 -18.98 31.72 -10.65
C GLY A 141 -19.01 30.71 -11.79
N VAL A 142 -19.74 31.00 -12.87
CA VAL A 142 -19.51 30.31 -14.14
C VAL A 142 -18.22 30.91 -14.71
N GLY A 143 -17.11 30.22 -14.52
CA GLY A 143 -15.90 30.47 -15.30
C GLY A 143 -16.28 30.33 -16.77
N ASP A 144 -16.29 31.45 -17.48
CA ASP A 144 -16.43 31.51 -18.93
C ASP A 144 -15.36 30.60 -19.54
N ALA A 145 -15.78 29.43 -19.98
CA ALA A 145 -14.98 28.56 -20.82
C ALA A 145 -14.84 29.28 -22.16
N GLY A 146 -13.87 30.19 -22.21
CA GLY A 146 -13.49 30.94 -23.39
C GLY A 146 -13.29 29.97 -24.54
N VAL A 147 -14.23 30.00 -25.48
CA VAL A 147 -14.14 29.37 -26.78
C VAL A 147 -13.01 30.09 -27.51
N GLY A 148 -11.80 29.55 -27.39
CA GLY A 148 -10.64 29.97 -28.17
C GLY A 148 -10.92 29.71 -29.66
N ALA A 149 -11.16 30.82 -30.37
CA ALA A 149 -11.51 30.86 -31.77
C ALA A 149 -10.50 30.14 -32.66
N ALA A 150 -11.02 29.33 -33.58
CA ALA A 150 -10.31 28.90 -34.77
C ALA A 150 -9.94 30.12 -35.62
N VAL A 151 -8.65 30.29 -35.90
CA VAL A 151 -8.17 31.11 -37.02
C VAL A 151 -7.24 30.25 -37.85
N GLY A 152 -7.67 29.94 -39.06
CA GLY A 152 -6.86 29.32 -40.09
C GLY A 152 -6.02 30.34 -40.88
N GLY A 153 -5.03 29.81 -41.61
CA GLY A 153 -4.17 30.53 -42.56
C GLY A 153 -2.73 30.60 -42.06
N GLY A 154 -1.69 30.16 -42.77
CA GLY A 154 -1.54 29.63 -44.11
C GLY A 154 -0.04 29.42 -44.38
N ALA A 155 0.26 28.55 -45.34
CA ALA A 155 1.54 28.28 -46.02
C ALA A 155 2.82 29.02 -45.55
N ARG A 156 3.82 28.25 -45.09
CA ARG A 156 5.05 27.89 -45.82
C ARG A 156 5.89 26.90 -45.01
#